data_AF-A0AAP0RQK7-F1
#
_entry.id   AF-A0AAP0RQK7-F1
#
_cell.length_a   1.000
_cell.length_b   1.000
_cell.length_c   1.000
_cell.angle_alpha   90.00
_cell.angle_beta   90.00
_cell.angle_gamma   90.00
#
_symmetry.space_group_name_H-M   'P 1'
#
loop_
_entity.id
_entity.type
_entity.pdbx_description
1 polymer ?
#
loop_
_entity_poly.entity_id
_entity_poly.type
_entity_poly.pdbx_seq_one_letter_code
_entity_poly.pdbx_strand_id
1 'polypeptide(L)'
;MATEVVVSCLCGCAGDNIDGVVAFAAVFNALLFGYNLMGYIDGSQSCPPKLGMSNHNSAFYTFWMRQDQLLLHAILAFVSDFVTTLIASAKASQEAWDKLNKLYAKLQTTLAHE
;
A
#
# COMPACT_ATOMS: atom_id res chain seq x y z
N MET A 1 18.72 5.51 1.32
CA MET A 1 18.35 6.19 0.06
C MET A 1 16.88 5.96 -0.34
N ALA A 2 16.34 4.73 -0.37
CA ALA A 2 14.92 4.52 -0.69
C ALA A 2 13.93 4.98 0.41
N THR A 3 14.38 5.07 1.66
CA THR A 3 13.55 5.45 2.82
C THR A 3 13.35 6.95 2.98
N GLU A 4 14.25 7.79 2.46
CA GLU A 4 14.15 9.26 2.62
C GLU A 4 13.25 9.92 1.58
N VAL A 5 13.17 9.37 0.37
CA VAL A 5 12.34 9.93 -0.71
C VAL A 5 10.85 9.75 -0.42
N VAL A 6 10.46 8.62 0.18
CA VAL A 6 9.05 8.34 0.50
C VAL A 6 8.57 9.21 1.67
N VAL A 7 9.41 9.38 2.70
CA VAL A 7 9.10 10.16 3.92
C VAL A 7 9.00 11.67 3.65
N SER A 8 9.74 12.21 2.68
CA SER A 8 9.66 13.65 2.38
C SER A 8 8.39 14.06 1.61
N CYS A 9 7.75 13.15 0.87
CA CYS A 9 6.44 13.42 0.24
C CYS A 9 5.26 13.25 1.20
N LEU A 10 5.48 12.54 2.32
CA LEU A 10 4.45 12.11 3.28
C LEU A 10 3.92 13.23 4.19
N CYS A 11 4.66 14.32 4.38
CA CYS A 11 4.29 15.36 5.37
C CYS A 11 3.20 16.34 4.89
N GLY A 12 2.84 16.34 3.60
CA GLY A 12 1.97 17.36 2.99
C GLY A 12 0.50 16.97 2.76
N CYS A 13 0.12 15.70 2.90
CA CYS A 13 -1.21 15.22 2.47
C CYS A 13 -2.14 14.78 3.61
N ALA A 14 -1.70 14.86 4.87
CA ALA A 14 -2.49 14.50 6.05
C ALA A 14 -3.49 15.61 6.45
N GLY A 15 -4.27 16.11 5.49
CA GLY A 15 -5.46 16.91 5.77
C GLY A 15 -6.69 16.03 5.54
N ASP A 16 -7.63 16.03 6.48
CA ASP A 16 -8.81 15.15 6.57
C ASP A 16 -9.84 15.30 5.42
N ASN A 17 -9.44 15.83 4.27
CA ASN A 17 -10.29 16.11 3.13
C ASN A 17 -10.10 15.06 2.03
N ILE A 18 -11.20 14.66 1.37
CA ILE A 18 -11.25 13.65 0.29
C ILE A 18 -10.21 13.94 -0.80
N ASP A 19 -9.91 15.21 -1.06
CA ASP A 19 -8.91 15.66 -2.03
C ASP A 19 -7.49 15.14 -1.72
N GLY A 20 -7.13 15.03 -0.43
CA GLY A 20 -5.83 14.51 0.00
C GLY A 20 -5.66 13.02 -0.28
N VAL A 21 -6.74 12.25 -0.17
CA VAL A 21 -6.76 10.81 -0.46
C VAL A 21 -6.64 10.54 -1.96
N VAL A 22 -7.33 11.33 -2.79
CA VAL A 22 -7.26 11.21 -4.26
C VAL A 22 -5.87 11.60 -4.78
N ALA A 23 -5.30 12.69 -4.26
CA ALA A 23 -3.93 13.10 -4.59
C ALA A 23 -2.90 12.04 -4.18
N PHE A 24 -3.05 11.46 -2.98
CA PHE A 24 -2.20 10.35 -2.53
C PHE A 24 -2.30 9.15 -3.47
N ALA A 25 -3.51 8.69 -3.79
CA ALA A 25 -3.70 7.53 -4.65
C ALA A 25 -3.03 7.72 -6.02
N ALA A 26 -3.09 8.94 -6.59
CA ALA A 26 -2.40 9.27 -7.83
C ALA A 26 -0.87 9.20 -7.71
N VAL A 27 -0.29 9.79 -6.66
CA VAL A 27 1.16 9.76 -6.42
C VAL A 27 1.65 8.34 -6.11
N PHE A 28 0.90 7.59 -5.30
CA PHE A 28 1.23 6.22 -4.95
C PHE A 28 1.20 5.32 -6.19
N ASN A 29 0.17 5.42 -7.03
CA ASN A 29 0.10 4.69 -8.29
C ASN A 29 1.25 5.04 -9.25
N ALA A 30 1.62 6.32 -9.35
CA ALA A 30 2.75 6.74 -10.18
C ALA A 30 4.08 6.15 -9.68
N LEU A 31 4.30 6.13 -8.36
CA LEU A 31 5.47 5.49 -7.75
C LEU A 31 5.49 3.98 -8.03
N LEU A 32 4.37 3.29 -7.81
CA LEU A 32 4.28 1.86 -8.07
C LEU A 32 4.57 1.52 -9.53
N PHE A 33 4.04 2.31 -10.46
CA PHE A 33 4.30 2.10 -11.89
C PHE A 33 5.77 2.36 -12.24
N GLY A 34 6.34 3.47 -11.75
CA GLY A 34 7.73 3.84 -12.01
C GLY A 34 8.76 2.84 -11.47
N TYR A 35 8.46 2.19 -10.34
CA TYR A 35 9.32 1.16 -9.75
C TYR A 35 8.93 -0.28 -10.13
N ASN A 36 7.93 -0.47 -11.00
CA ASN A 36 7.40 -1.78 -11.36
C ASN A 36 6.96 -2.61 -10.14
N LEU A 37 6.32 -1.96 -9.17
CA LEU A 37 5.82 -2.54 -7.92
C LEU A 37 4.30 -2.81 -7.95
N MET A 38 3.61 -2.47 -9.05
CA MET A 38 2.17 -2.73 -9.19
C MET A 38 1.80 -4.19 -8.93
N GLY A 39 2.70 -5.12 -9.24
CA GLY A 39 2.50 -6.55 -9.03
C GLY A 39 2.23 -6.95 -7.58
N TYR A 40 2.69 -6.17 -6.61
CA TYR A 40 2.43 -6.40 -5.18
C TYR A 40 1.02 -5.96 -4.78
N ILE A 41 0.44 -4.99 -5.49
CA ILE A 41 -0.86 -4.41 -5.20
C ILE A 41 -1.98 -5.17 -5.92
N ASP A 42 -1.79 -5.49 -7.20
CA ASP A 42 -2.79 -6.24 -7.99
C ASP A 42 -2.70 -7.76 -7.78
N GLY A 43 -1.64 -8.25 -7.12
CA GLY A 43 -1.40 -9.65 -6.84
C GLY A 43 -0.85 -10.45 -8.02
N SER A 44 -0.52 -9.82 -9.14
CA SER A 44 0.15 -10.46 -10.28
C SER A 44 1.56 -10.95 -9.93
N GLN A 45 2.21 -10.31 -8.93
CA GLN A 45 3.46 -10.76 -8.34
C GLN A 45 3.19 -11.44 -6.99
N SER A 46 2.79 -12.71 -7.04
CA SER A 46 2.51 -13.50 -5.85
C SER A 46 3.77 -13.83 -5.04
N CYS A 47 3.59 -14.00 -3.72
CA CYS A 47 4.67 -14.36 -2.81
C CYS A 47 5.29 -15.70 -3.24
N PRO A 48 6.62 -15.75 -3.50
CA PRO A 48 7.24 -17.00 -3.92
C PRO A 48 7.19 -18.06 -2.81
N PRO A 49 7.13 -19.36 -3.16
CA PRO A 49 7.07 -20.43 -2.16
C PRO A 49 8.30 -20.42 -1.25
N LYS A 50 8.06 -20.57 0.06
CA LYS A 50 9.12 -20.67 1.07
C LYS A 50 9.90 -22.00 1.01
N LEU A 51 9.45 -22.99 0.21
CA LEU A 51 9.90 -24.38 0.27
C LEU A 51 10.85 -24.75 -0.89
N GLY A 52 12.00 -25.35 -0.53
CA GLY A 52 13.05 -25.80 -1.46
C GLY A 52 14.33 -24.98 -1.33
N MET A 53 15.15 -25.33 -0.33
CA MET A 53 16.29 -24.57 0.19
C MET A 53 17.48 -24.53 -0.79
N SER A 54 17.33 -23.81 -1.90
CA SER A 54 18.48 -23.23 -2.61
C SER A 54 18.65 -21.78 -2.14
N ASN A 55 19.89 -21.31 -2.02
CA ASN A 55 20.22 -19.95 -1.56
C ASN A 55 19.56 -18.85 -2.42
N HIS A 56 19.19 -19.21 -3.65
CA HIS A 56 18.52 -18.33 -4.61
C HIS A 56 17.05 -18.11 -4.21
N ASN A 57 16.26 -19.17 -4.00
CA ASN A 57 14.83 -19.04 -3.69
C ASN A 57 14.54 -18.33 -2.36
N SER A 58 15.40 -18.52 -1.36
CA SER A 58 15.29 -17.78 -0.09
C SER A 58 15.52 -16.28 -0.27
N ALA A 59 16.43 -15.89 -1.18
CA ALA A 59 16.69 -14.49 -1.49
C ALA A 59 15.49 -13.81 -2.18
N PHE A 60 14.81 -14.48 -3.13
CA PHE A 60 13.59 -13.93 -3.75
C PHE A 60 12.44 -13.81 -2.75
N TYR A 61 12.25 -14.80 -1.89
CA TYR A 61 11.26 -14.73 -0.81
C TYR A 61 11.53 -13.56 0.14
N THR A 62 12.75 -13.42 0.63
CA THR A 62 13.12 -12.32 1.52
C THR A 62 13.01 -10.96 0.81
N PHE A 63 13.41 -10.87 -0.47
CA PHE A 63 13.27 -9.65 -1.24
C PHE A 63 11.80 -9.25 -1.41
N TRP A 64 10.95 -10.19 -1.84
CA TRP A 64 9.52 -9.98 -2.00
C TRP A 64 8.89 -9.51 -0.68
N MET A 65 9.17 -10.21 0.43
CA MET A 65 8.65 -9.86 1.75
C MET A 65 9.07 -8.45 2.18
N ARG A 66 10.30 -8.02 1.89
CA ARG A 66 10.76 -6.67 2.23
C ARG A 66 10.01 -5.61 1.43
N GLN A 67 9.80 -5.83 0.14
CA GLN A 67 9.05 -4.90 -0.71
C GLN A 67 7.60 -4.80 -0.29
N ASP A 68 6.93 -5.94 -0.08
CA ASP A 68 5.53 -5.98 0.35
C ASP A 68 5.32 -5.25 1.69
N GLN A 69 6.20 -5.47 2.67
CA GLN A 69 6.10 -4.81 3.97
C GLN A 69 6.39 -3.30 3.88
N LEU A 70 7.33 -2.87 3.03
CA LEU A 70 7.56 -1.43 2.80
C LEU A 70 6.32 -0.76 2.20
N LEU A 71 5.67 -1.41 1.24
CA LEU A 71 4.43 -0.91 0.64
C LEU A 71 3.28 -0.88 1.65
N LEU A 72 3.13 -1.93 2.46
CA LEU A 72 2.15 -1.97 3.55
C LEU A 72 2.35 -0.82 4.53
N HIS A 73 3.58 -0.59 4.98
CA HIS A 73 3.91 0.53 5.87
C HIS A 73 3.71 1.89 5.21
N ALA A 74 4.00 2.04 3.91
CA ALA A 74 3.69 3.26 3.19
C ALA A 74 2.17 3.52 3.21
N ILE A 75 1.35 2.53 2.86
CA ILE A 75 -0.11 2.66 2.90
C ILE A 75 -0.58 3.05 4.31
N LEU A 76 -0.08 2.39 5.36
CA LEU A 76 -0.42 2.71 6.75
C LEU A 76 0.00 4.12 7.18
N ALA A 77 1.16 4.61 6.72
CA ALA A 77 1.67 5.93 7.07
C ALA A 77 0.92 7.07 6.36
N PHE A 78 0.25 6.78 5.25
CA PHE A 78 -0.49 7.77 4.45
C PHE A 78 -1.96 7.92 4.86
N VAL A 79 -2.54 6.92 5.51
CA VAL A 79 -3.93 6.96 5.91
C VAL A 79 -4.09 7.58 7.30
N SER A 80 -5.22 8.25 7.55
CA SER A 80 -5.51 8.84 8.87
C SER A 80 -5.66 7.75 9.93
N ASP A 81 -5.44 8.09 11.21
CA ASP A 81 -5.53 7.14 12.34
C ASP A 81 -6.82 6.31 12.34
N PHE A 82 -7.93 6.89 11.91
CA PHE A 82 -9.21 6.20 11.77
C PHE A 82 -9.14 5.05 10.75
N VAL A 83 -8.54 5.30 9.59
CA VAL A 83 -8.37 4.29 8.54
C VAL A 83 -7.26 3.31 8.90
N THR A 84 -6.19 3.77 9.55
CA THR A 84 -5.09 2.95 10.07
C THR A 84 -5.62 1.81 10.94
N THR A 85 -6.55 2.08 11.86
CA THR A 85 -7.13 1.01 12.72
C THR A 85 -7.89 -0.05 11.92
N LEU A 86 -8.51 0.31 10.81
CA LEU A 86 -9.27 -0.61 9.95
C LEU A 86 -8.33 -1.47 9.09
N ILE A 87 -7.23 -0.91 8.62
CA ILE A 87 -6.26 -1.60 7.76
C ILE A 87 -5.09 -2.21 8.53
N ALA A 88 -4.91 -1.91 9.83
CA ALA A 88 -3.83 -2.45 10.68
C ALA A 88 -3.83 -3.98 10.78
N SER A 89 -4.97 -4.63 10.50
CA SER A 89 -5.08 -6.09 10.43
C SER A 89 -4.52 -6.70 9.13
N ALA A 90 -4.21 -5.89 8.13
CA ALA A 90 -3.68 -6.36 6.85
C ALA A 90 -2.27 -6.91 7.01
N LYS A 91 -2.02 -8.07 6.42
CA LYS A 91 -0.72 -8.74 6.47
C LYS A 91 0.15 -8.50 5.24
N ALA A 92 -0.47 -8.04 4.16
CA ALA A 92 0.16 -7.75 2.88
C ALA A 92 -0.36 -6.43 2.29
N SER A 93 0.45 -5.82 1.42
CA SER A 93 0.13 -4.55 0.77
C SER A 93 -1.15 -4.62 -0.08
N GLN A 94 -1.35 -5.72 -0.81
CA GLN A 94 -2.59 -6.01 -1.55
C GLN A 94 -3.84 -5.96 -0.64
N GLU A 95 -3.78 -6.62 0.52
CA GLU A 95 -4.91 -6.68 1.44
C GLU A 95 -5.26 -5.30 2.01
N ALA A 96 -4.23 -4.50 2.34
CA ALA A 96 -4.42 -3.13 2.79
C ALA A 96 -5.05 -2.25 1.70
N TRP A 97 -4.58 -2.37 0.47
CA TRP A 97 -5.11 -1.64 -0.68
C TRP A 97 -6.57 -1.99 -0.99
N ASP A 98 -6.92 -3.27 -0.96
CA ASP A 98 -8.29 -3.74 -1.16
C ASP A 98 -9.24 -3.23 -0.08
N LYS A 99 -8.81 -3.24 1.19
CA LYS A 99 -9.59 -2.67 2.30
C LYS A 99 -9.79 -1.18 2.12
N LEU A 100 -8.75 -0.44 1.73
CA LEU A 100 -8.82 0.99 1.46
C LEU A 100 -9.83 1.32 0.36
N ASN A 101 -9.77 0.62 -0.79
CA ASN A 101 -10.70 0.80 -1.90
C ASN A 101 -12.15 0.51 -1.48
N LYS A 102 -12.39 -0.55 -0.69
CA LYS A 102 -13.72 -0.89 -0.16
C LYS A 102 -14.26 0.19 0.79
N LEU A 103 -13.41 0.74 1.65
CA LEU A 103 -13.82 1.81 2.57
C LEU A 103 -14.20 3.07 1.79
N TYR A 104 -13.41 3.46 0.81
CA TYR A 104 -13.69 4.62 -0.02
C TYR A 104 -14.99 4.45 -0.84
N ALA A 105 -15.19 3.29 -1.46
CA ALA A 105 -16.43 2.99 -2.17
C ALA A 105 -17.67 3.13 -1.28
N LYS A 106 -17.58 2.69 0.00
CA LYS A 106 -18.66 2.86 0.98
C LYS A 106 -18.90 4.31 1.35
N LEU A 107 -17.84 5.07 1.62
CA LEU A 107 -17.94 6.50 1.96
C LEU A 107 -18.62 7.28 0.83
N GLN A 108 -18.24 7.01 -0.42
CA GLN A 108 -18.84 7.64 -1.59
C GLN A 108 -20.33 7.32 -1.75
N THR A 109 -20.75 6.09 -1.47
CA THR A 109 -22.18 5.70 -1.55
C THR A 109 -23.04 6.30 -0.44
N THR A 110 -22.50 6.47 0.77
CA THR A 110 -23.23 7.05 1.89
C THR A 110 -23.51 8.53 1.66
N LEU A 111 -22.56 9.26 1.07
CA LEU A 111 -22.71 10.69 0.75
C LEU A 111 -23.65 10.95 -0.44
N ALA A 112 -23.92 9.95 -1.28
CA ALA A 112 -24.84 10.06 -2.42
C ALA A 112 -26.31 9.80 -2.05
N HIS A 113 -26.60 9.46 -0.79
CA HIS A 113 -27.92 9.11 -0.30
C HIS A 113 -28.53 10.14 0.68
N GLU A 114 -27.86 11.29 0.86
CA GLU A 114 -28.39 12.49 1.55
C GLU A 114 -28.83 13.57 0.55
#